data_AF-A0A965AHG2-F1
#
_entry.id   AF-A0A965AHG2-F1
#
_cell.length_a   1.000
_cell.length_b   1.000
_cell.length_c   1.000
_cell.angle_alpha   90.00
_cell.angle_beta   90.00
_cell.angle_gamma   90.00
#
_symmetry.space_group_name_H-M   'P 1'
#
loop_
_entity.id
_entity.type
_entity.pdbx_description
1 polymer ?
#
loop_
_entity_poly.entity_id
_entity_poly.type
_entity_poly.pdbx_seq_one_letter_code
_entity_poly.pdbx_strand_id
1 'polypeptide(L)' 'MSKVRNTGSTMNNAELIVQILKKAGTTYGFGIPSGNVLPLMEAMRAHDLPFVLTAHE' A
#
# COMPACT_ATOMS: atom_id res chain seq x y z
N MET A 1 0.61 35.30 5.95
CA MET A 1 0.25 33.96 6.45
C MET A 1 0.97 32.89 5.64
N SER A 2 2.06 32.32 6.15
CA SER A 2 2.65 31.10 5.59
C SER A 2 1.94 29.90 6.22
N LYS A 3 1.25 29.10 5.41
CA LYS A 3 0.60 27.87 5.86
C LYS A 3 1.71 26.86 6.14
N VAL A 4 2.07 26.70 7.42
CA VAL A 4 2.98 25.64 7.88
C VAL A 4 2.35 24.32 7.44
N ARG A 5 2.92 23.70 6.40
CA ARG A 5 2.56 22.33 6.01
C ARG A 5 3.05 21.44 7.13
N ASN A 6 2.12 20.87 7.89
CA ASN A 6 2.41 19.84 8.87
C ASN A 6 3.11 18.68 8.14
N THR A 7 4.40 18.46 8.39
CA THR A 7 5.22 17.40 7.78
C THR A 7 5.03 16.05 8.47
N GLY A 8 3.89 15.83 9.14
CA GLY A 8 3.44 14.47 9.44
C GLY A 8 2.94 13.87 8.13
N SER A 9 3.66 12.88 7.59
CA SER A 9 3.19 12.09 6.45
C SER A 9 1.76 11.63 6.73
N THR A 10 0.77 12.23 6.08
CA THR A 10 -0.62 11.79 6.17
C THR A 10 -0.70 10.39 5.59
N MET A 11 -0.66 9.37 6.46
CA MET A 11 -0.81 7.97 6.09
C MET A 11 -2.16 7.82 5.41
N ASN A 12 -2.15 7.40 4.15
CA ASN A 12 -3.38 7.18 3.40
C ASN A 12 -3.98 5.80 3.71
N ASN A 13 -5.22 5.56 3.29
CA ASN A 13 -5.91 4.31 3.60
C ASN A 13 -5.20 3.06 3.04
N ALA A 14 -4.55 3.17 1.88
CA ALA A 14 -3.80 2.06 1.30
C ALA A 14 -2.58 1.69 2.16
N GLU A 15 -1.84 2.69 2.63
CA GLU A 15 -0.73 2.48 3.56
C GLU A 15 -1.20 1.87 4.89
N LEU A 16 -2.33 2.34 5.43
CA LEU A 16 -2.91 1.78 6.64
C LEU A 16 -3.25 0.29 6.47
N ILE A 17 -3.85 -0.09 5.34
CA ILE A 17 -4.15 -1.50 5.02
C ILE A 17 -2.87 -2.33 4.99
N VAL A 18 -1.83 -1.88 4.28
CA VAL A 18 -0.56 -2.61 4.18
C VAL A 18 0.10 -2.79 5.54
N GLN A 19 0.07 -1.76 6.39
CA GLN A 19 0.61 -1.83 7.75
C GLN A 19 -0.15 -2.84 8.62
N ILE A 20 -1.47 -2.91 8.49
CA ILE A 20 -2.28 -3.91 9.19
C ILE A 20 -1.94 -5.33 8.70
N LEU A 21 -1.82 -5.53 7.38
CA LEU A 21 -1.46 -6.83 6.80
C LEU A 21 -0.07 -7.28 7.27
N LYS A 22 0.93 -6.39 7.27
CA LYS A 22 2.27 -6.71 7.78
C LYS A 22 2.25 -7.07 9.26
N LYS A 23 1.51 -6.32 10.09
CA LYS A 23 1.34 -6.63 11.52
C LYS A 23 0.66 -7.98 11.74
N ALA A 24 -0.20 -8.41 10.82
CA ALA A 24 -0.82 -9.74 10.84
C ALA A 24 0.13 -10.86 10.36
N GLY A 25 1.34 -10.54 9.92
CA GLY A 25 2.33 -11.51 9.44
C GLY A 25 2.22 -11.82 7.95
N THR A 26 1.45 -11.06 7.17
CA THR A 26 1.38 -11.22 5.72
C THR A 26 2.74 -10.94 5.08
N THR A 27 3.19 -11.84 4.22
CA THR A 27 4.50 -11.78 3.56
C THR A 27 4.43 -11.48 2.06
N TYR A 28 3.29 -11.77 1.41
CA TYR A 28 3.07 -11.54 -0.02
C TYR A 28 1.58 -11.21 -0.28
N GLY A 29 1.32 -10.46 -1.34
CA GLY A 29 0.01 -10.43 -2.00
C GLY A 29 0.12 -10.99 -3.41
N PHE A 30 -0.99 -11.52 -3.94
CA PHE A 30 -1.09 -12.11 -5.27
C PHE A 30 -2.31 -11.55 -5.99
N GLY A 31 -2.23 -11.37 -7.31
CA GLY A 31 -3.42 -11.06 -8.13
C GLY A 31 -3.12 -10.35 -9.44
N ILE A 32 -4.20 -9.86 -10.07
CA ILE A 32 -4.16 -9.11 -11.33
C ILE A 32 -4.32 -7.60 -11.05
N PRO A 33 -3.48 -6.73 -11.62
CA PRO A 33 -3.57 -5.29 -11.42
C PRO A 33 -4.83 -4.72 -12.09
N SER A 34 -5.49 -3.79 -11.40
CA SER A 34 -6.55 -2.94 -11.96
C SER A 34 -6.37 -1.50 -11.47
N GLY A 35 -6.95 -0.52 -12.19
CA GLY A 35 -6.75 0.90 -11.91
C GLY A 35 -7.02 1.30 -10.45
N ASN A 36 -8.07 0.72 -9.84
CA ASN A 36 -8.46 1.01 -8.46
C ASN A 36 -7.51 0.41 -7.41
N VAL A 37 -6.73 -0.61 -7.78
CA VAL A 37 -5.82 -1.33 -6.88
C VAL A 37 -4.41 -0.75 -6.95
N LEU A 38 -4.09 0.09 -7.94
CA LEU A 38 -2.78 0.73 -8.08
C LEU A 38 -2.31 1.48 -6.81
N PRO A 39 -3.15 2.25 -6.09
CA PRO A 39 -2.71 2.88 -4.85
C PRO A 39 -2.31 1.88 -3.76
N LEU A 40 -2.99 0.72 -3.70
CA LEU A 40 -2.64 -0.35 -2.77
C LEU A 40 -1.34 -1.04 -3.18
N MET A 41 -1.16 -1.33 -4.48
CA MET A 41 0.08 -1.91 -4.99
C MET A 41 1.28 -0.98 -4.75
N GLU A 42 1.11 0.33 -4.91
CA GLU A 42 2.16 1.30 -4.62
C GLU A 42 2.48 1.35 -3.12
N ALA A 43 1.46 1.32 -2.25
CA ALA A 43 1.68 1.20 -0.81
C ALA A 43 2.41 -0.11 -0.44
N MET A 44 2.02 -1.23 -1.05
CA MET A 44 2.68 -2.52 -0.86
C MET A 44 4.17 -2.45 -1.23
N ARG A 45 4.48 -1.85 -2.39
CA ARG A 45 5.85 -1.61 -2.85
C ARG A 45 6.63 -0.69 -1.90
N ALA A 46 6.01 0.39 -1.43
CA ALA A 46 6.66 1.39 -0.56
C ALA A 46 6.95 0.87 0.85
N HIS A 47 6.18 -0.12 1.31
CA HIS A 47 6.27 -0.67 2.67
C HIS A 47 6.82 -2.10 2.70
N ASP A 48 7.58 -2.53 1.70
CA ASP A 48 8.21 -3.85 1.62
C ASP A 48 7.21 -5.01 1.87
N LEU A 49 6.06 -4.97 1.19
CA LEU A 49 5.12 -6.09 1.09
C LEU A 49 5.03 -6.50 -0.39
N PRO A 50 5.79 -7.53 -0.83
CA PRO A 50 5.82 -7.92 -2.24
C PRO A 50 4.44 -8.28 -2.80
N PHE A 51 4.15 -7.80 -4.01
CA PHE A 51 3.00 -8.19 -4.80
C PHE A 51 3.45 -9.04 -5.99
N VAL A 52 2.88 -10.24 -6.12
CA VAL A 52 3.18 -11.19 -7.19
C VAL A 52 2.05 -11.15 -8.20
N LEU A 53 2.38 -10.76 -9.44
CA LEU A 53 1.42 -10.76 -10.54
C LEU A 53 1.05 -12.20 -10.91
N THR A 54 -0.24 -12.48 -11.01
CA THR A 54 -0.77 -13.77 -11.45
C THR A 54 -1.37 -13.67 -12.85
N ALA A 55 -1.43 -14.79 -13.57
CA ALA A 55 -2.06 -14.84 -14.89
C ALA A 55 -3.60 -14.92 -14.84
N HIS A 56 -4.13 -15.35 -13.69
CA HIS A 56 -5.54 -15.46 -13.36
C HIS A 56 -5.70 -15.15 -11.85
N GLU A 57 -6.82 -14.57 -11.43
CA GLU A 57 -7.20 -14.45 -10.01
C GLU A 57 -7.31 -15.82 -9.32
#